data_AF-A0A9E3EM67-F1
#
_entry.id   AF-A0A9E3EM67-F1
#
_cell.length_a   1.000
_cell.length_b   1.000
_cell.length_c   1.000
_cell.angle_alpha   90.00
_cell.angle_beta   90.00
_cell.angle_gamma   90.00
#
_symmetry.space_group_name_H-M   'P 1'
#
loop_
_entity.id
_entity.type
_entity.pdbx_description
1 polymer ?
#
loop_
_entity_poly.entity_id
_entity_poly.type
_entity_poly.pdbx_seq_one_letter_code
_entity_poly.pdbx_strand_id
1 'polypeptide(L)'
;MPGGMHTPWGRAQTQHQLADGVFWVTTEVHGGLLIEIKQAEETLSEKALSIGKRWNDFLTFEQEKDMMVVFYEHPEWYPWMEEELVEQLAEESLRRDHPNYFAL
;
A
#
# COMPACT_ATOMS: atom_id res chain seq x y z
N MET A 1 -22.54 -13.08 -13.85
CA MET A 1 -22.61 -12.46 -12.51
C MET A 1 -21.68 -11.26 -12.52
N PRO A 2 -22.04 -10.04 -12.08
CA PRO A 2 -21.09 -8.94 -12.04
C PRO A 2 -20.16 -9.15 -10.83
N GLY A 3 -19.28 -10.14 -10.95
CA GLY A 3 -18.31 -10.56 -9.94
C GLY A 3 -17.09 -9.64 -9.96
N GLY A 4 -17.26 -8.45 -9.40
CA GLY A 4 -16.13 -7.58 -9.08
C GLY A 4 -15.43 -8.08 -7.82
N MET A 5 -14.10 -7.97 -7.78
CA MET A 5 -13.33 -8.24 -6.57
C MET A 5 -13.81 -7.30 -5.45
N HIS A 6 -14.18 -7.87 -4.30
CA HIS A 6 -14.42 -7.10 -3.08
C HIS A 6 -13.08 -6.73 -2.46
N THR A 7 -12.96 -5.53 -1.90
CA THR A 7 -11.78 -5.04 -1.19
C THR A 7 -12.24 -4.47 0.17
N PRO A 8 -11.32 -4.12 1.08
CA PRO A 8 -11.69 -3.44 2.33
C PRO A 8 -12.47 -2.13 2.10
N TRP A 9 -12.32 -1.53 0.93
CA TRP A 9 -12.88 -0.22 0.56
C TRP A 9 -14.13 -0.30 -0.32
N GLY A 10 -14.63 -1.52 -0.59
CA GLY A 10 -15.83 -1.75 -1.40
C GLY A 10 -15.52 -2.56 -2.65
N ARG A 11 -16.31 -2.36 -3.72
CA ARG A 11 -16.10 -3.10 -4.97
C ARG A 11 -14.97 -2.45 -5.76
N ALA A 12 -13.97 -3.24 -6.14
CA ALA A 12 -12.89 -2.79 -7.01
C ALA A 12 -13.47 -2.32 -8.36
N GLN A 13 -13.07 -1.13 -8.79
CA GLN A 13 -13.26 -0.61 -10.14
C GLN A 13 -12.07 -0.97 -11.02
N THR A 14 -10.85 -0.83 -10.50
CA THR A 14 -9.63 -1.29 -11.15
C THR A 14 -8.76 -2.09 -10.20
N GLN A 15 -7.94 -2.96 -10.77
CA GLN A 15 -6.88 -3.71 -10.10
C GLN A 15 -5.68 -3.74 -11.03
N HIS A 16 -4.53 -3.28 -10.53
CA HIS A 16 -3.26 -3.32 -11.22
C HIS A 16 -2.27 -4.11 -10.38
N GLN A 17 -1.60 -5.09 -10.98
CA GLN A 17 -0.52 -5.81 -10.32
C GLN A 17 0.78 -5.02 -10.50
N LEU A 18 1.42 -4.65 -9.39
CA LEU A 18 2.67 -3.89 -9.37
C LEU A 18 3.88 -4.82 -9.28
N ALA A 19 3.76 -5.89 -8.51
CA ALA A 19 4.73 -6.96 -8.36
C ALA A 19 4.00 -8.28 -8.03
N ASP A 20 4.74 -9.38 -7.89
CA ASP A 20 4.14 -10.66 -7.48
C ASP A 20 3.51 -10.51 -6.09
N GLY A 21 2.23 -10.88 -5.96
CA GLY A 21 1.47 -10.68 -4.72
C GLY A 21 1.18 -9.22 -4.31
N VAL A 22 1.51 -8.21 -5.12
CA VAL A 22 1.30 -6.78 -4.81
C VAL A 22 0.33 -6.15 -5.80
N PHE A 23 -0.81 -5.68 -5.31
CA PHE A 23 -1.89 -5.12 -6.12
C PHE A 23 -2.29 -3.73 -5.67
N TRP A 24 -2.40 -2.80 -6.61
CA TRP A 24 -3.09 -1.53 -6.40
C TRP A 24 -4.54 -1.64 -6.88
N VAL A 25 -5.46 -1.30 -6.00
CA VAL A 25 -6.90 -1.34 -6.29
C VAL A 25 -7.51 0.03 -6.11
N THR A 26 -8.42 0.39 -7.01
CA THR A 26 -9.29 1.56 -6.85
C THR A 26 -10.73 1.10 -6.68
N THR A 27 -11.49 1.82 -5.87
CA THR A 27 -12.94 1.64 -5.70
C THR A 27 -13.63 2.96 -6.03
N GLU A 28 -14.96 3.00 -5.88
CA GLU A 28 -15.76 4.19 -6.20
C GLU A 28 -15.39 5.44 -5.39
N VAL A 29 -14.84 5.26 -4.18
CA VAL A 29 -14.51 6.39 -3.28
C VAL A 29 -13.03 6.40 -2.90
N HIS A 30 -12.45 5.24 -2.55
CA HIS A 30 -11.06 5.12 -2.09
C HIS A 30 -10.33 3.97 -2.78
N GLY A 31 -9.06 3.78 -2.46
CA GLY A 31 -8.27 2.66 -2.94
C GLY A 31 -7.15 2.32 -1.97
N GLY A 32 -6.19 1.57 -2.47
CA GLY A 32 -4.99 1.26 -1.72
C GLY A 32 -4.28 0.04 -2.25
N LEU A 33 -3.31 -0.42 -1.48
CA LEU A 33 -2.56 -1.63 -1.78
C LEU A 33 -3.17 -2.83 -1.07
N LEU A 34 -3.22 -3.95 -1.79
CA LEU A 34 -3.40 -5.29 -1.26
C LEU A 34 -2.09 -6.04 -1.51
N ILE A 35 -1.41 -6.44 -0.43
CA ILE A 35 -0.17 -7.22 -0.49
C ILE A 35 -0.46 -8.57 0.15
N GLU A 36 -0.20 -9.67 -0.55
CA GLU A 36 -0.36 -11.00 0.05
C GLU A 36 0.43 -11.09 1.36
N ILE A 37 -0.16 -11.65 2.42
CA ILE A 37 0.46 -11.62 3.77
C ILE A 37 1.90 -12.16 3.72
N LYS A 38 2.12 -13.26 2.99
CA LYS A 38 3.45 -13.85 2.84
C LYS A 38 4.42 -12.90 2.13
N GLN A 39 3.98 -12.24 1.06
CA GLN A 39 4.79 -11.27 0.34
C GLN A 39 5.16 -10.07 1.23
N ALA A 40 4.18 -9.57 2.01
CA ALA A 40 4.41 -8.47 2.94
C ALA A 40 5.46 -8.86 4.01
N GLU A 41 5.33 -10.04 4.61
CA GLU A 41 6.25 -10.53 5.64
C GLU A 41 7.68 -10.76 5.12
N GLU A 42 7.85 -11.02 3.82
CA GLU A 42 9.16 -11.23 3.18
C GLU A 42 9.85 -9.93 2.74
N THR A 43 9.08 -8.85 2.48
CA THR A 43 9.61 -7.62 1.85
C THR A 43 9.55 -6.39 2.73
N LEU A 44 8.51 -6.24 3.54
CA LEU A 44 8.32 -5.04 4.37
C LEU A 44 9.01 -5.15 5.72
N SER A 45 9.43 -4.02 6.26
CA SER A 45 9.96 -3.96 7.63
C SER A 45 8.86 -4.24 8.67
N GLU A 46 9.25 -4.61 9.89
CA GLU A 46 8.32 -4.77 11.01
C GLU A 46 7.50 -3.49 11.28
N LYS A 47 8.08 -2.31 11.02
CA LYS A 47 7.39 -1.02 11.16
C LYS A 47 6.27 -0.90 10.12
N ALA A 48 6.57 -1.19 8.86
CA ALA A 48 5.57 -1.16 7.79
C ALA A 48 4.47 -2.21 8.00
N LEU A 49 4.84 -3.42 8.43
CA LEU A 49 3.90 -4.48 8.78
C LEU A 49 2.94 -4.06 9.91
N SER A 50 3.42 -3.27 10.88
CA SER A 50 2.59 -2.79 12.00
C SER A 50 1.54 -1.76 11.60
N ILE A 51 1.73 -1.07 10.46
CA ILE A 51 0.78 -0.08 9.92
C ILE A 51 -0.30 -0.77 9.09
N GLY A 52 0.08 -1.80 8.33
CA GLY A 52 -0.84 -2.53 7.47
C GLY A 52 -1.99 -3.20 8.24
N LYS A 53 -3.17 -3.26 7.62
CA LYS A 53 -4.36 -3.92 8.21
C LYS A 53 -4.63 -5.23 7.52
N ARG A 54 -4.74 -6.32 8.29
CA ARG A 54 -5.09 -7.64 7.75
C ARG A 54 -6.52 -7.65 7.21
N TRP A 55 -6.69 -8.21 6.03
CA TRP A 55 -7.98 -8.45 5.40
C TRP A 55 -7.89 -9.70 4.52
N ASN A 56 -8.56 -10.77 4.94
CA ASN A 56 -8.43 -12.11 4.35
C ASN A 56 -6.94 -12.52 4.24
N ASP A 57 -6.47 -12.88 3.05
CA ASP A 57 -5.10 -13.31 2.76
C ASP A 57 -4.15 -12.14 2.46
N PHE A 58 -4.61 -10.89 2.66
CA PHE A 58 -3.86 -9.68 2.33
C PHE A 58 -3.57 -8.82 3.57
N LEU A 59 -2.45 -8.11 3.51
CA LEU A 59 -2.16 -6.92 4.29
C LEU A 59 -2.48 -5.69 3.44
N THR A 60 -3.23 -4.75 4.01
CA THR A 60 -3.85 -3.65 3.26
C THR A 60 -3.35 -2.30 3.72
N PHE A 61 -3.12 -1.40 2.76
CA PHE A 61 -2.63 -0.05 3.00
C PHE A 61 -3.52 0.95 2.25
N GLU A 62 -4.26 1.77 2.99
CA GLU A 62 -5.18 2.75 2.42
C GLU A 62 -4.42 3.89 1.70
N GLN A 63 -4.95 4.30 0.55
CA GLN A 63 -4.30 5.21 -0.40
C GLN A 63 -3.84 6.54 0.22
N GLU A 64 -4.63 7.17 1.07
CA GLU A 64 -4.34 8.52 1.59
C GLU A 64 -3.44 8.51 2.83
N LYS A 65 -3.40 7.39 3.57
CA LYS A 65 -2.71 7.33 4.87
C LYS A 65 -1.56 6.35 4.93
N ASP A 66 -1.78 5.14 4.44
CA ASP A 66 -0.90 4.01 4.78
C ASP A 66 -0.04 3.59 3.59
N MET A 67 -0.51 3.81 2.36
CA MET A 67 0.12 3.33 1.13
C MET A 67 1.53 3.89 0.92
N MET A 68 1.80 5.13 1.36
CA MET A 68 3.12 5.75 1.21
C MET A 68 4.22 5.02 2.00
N VAL A 69 3.87 4.30 3.07
CA VAL A 69 4.82 3.45 3.80
C VAL A 69 5.45 2.42 2.88
N VAL A 70 4.63 1.77 2.05
CA VAL A 70 5.10 0.72 1.14
C VAL A 70 6.01 1.30 0.08
N PHE A 71 5.66 2.45 -0.49
CA PHE A 71 6.47 3.09 -1.53
C PHE A 71 7.73 3.76 -1.01
N TYR A 72 7.79 4.09 0.29
CA TYR A 72 9.03 4.51 0.91
C TYR A 72 10.05 3.37 0.99
N GLU A 73 9.60 2.14 1.29
CA GLU A 73 10.48 0.96 1.35
C GLU A 73 10.75 0.35 -0.03
N HIS A 74 9.78 0.45 -0.95
CA HIS A 74 9.80 -0.09 -2.31
C HIS A 74 9.38 0.96 -3.34
N PRO A 75 10.22 1.98 -3.61
CA PRO A 75 9.88 3.04 -4.55
C PRO A 75 9.69 2.52 -5.99
N GLU A 76 10.32 1.39 -6.34
CA GLU A 76 10.17 0.72 -7.63
C GLU A 76 8.74 0.23 -7.92
N TRP A 77 7.89 0.08 -6.90
CA TRP A 77 6.49 -0.29 -7.07
C TRP A 77 5.59 0.91 -7.34
N TYR A 78 6.10 2.14 -7.31
CA TYR A 78 5.29 3.32 -7.57
C TYR A 78 5.12 3.55 -9.09
N PRO A 79 3.92 3.37 -9.67
CA PRO A 79 3.77 3.25 -11.12
C PRO A 79 3.87 4.56 -11.92
N TRP A 80 4.00 5.72 -11.25
CA TRP A 80 3.76 7.02 -11.87
C TRP A 80 4.82 8.10 -11.58
N MET A 81 5.97 7.78 -10.99
CA MET A 81 6.90 8.81 -10.52
C MET A 81 8.36 8.36 -10.57
N GLU A 82 9.25 9.31 -10.86
CA GLU A 82 10.70 9.13 -10.75
C GLU A 82 11.09 8.83 -9.30
N GLU A 83 11.99 7.88 -9.09
CA GLU A 83 12.34 7.26 -7.79
C GLU A 83 12.68 8.30 -6.70
N GLU A 84 13.51 9.32 -7.00
CA GLU A 84 13.87 10.38 -6.04
C GLU A 84 12.68 11.22 -5.56
N LEU A 85 11.67 11.41 -6.42
CA LEU A 85 10.46 12.15 -6.06
C LEU A 85 9.51 11.29 -5.21
N VAL A 86 9.55 9.97 -5.38
CA VAL A 86 8.81 9.00 -4.54
C VAL A 86 9.29 9.06 -3.11
N GLU A 87 10.60 8.97 -2.89
CA GLU A 87 11.17 8.97 -1.54
C GLU A 87 10.81 10.24 -0.76
N GLN A 88 10.97 11.41 -1.38
CA GLN A 88 10.67 12.70 -0.74
C GLN A 88 9.19 12.83 -0.36
N LEU A 89 8.28 12.52 -1.29
CA LEU A 89 6.84 12.60 -1.03
C LEU A 89 6.38 11.56 0.00
N ALA A 90 6.94 10.36 -0.06
CA ALA A 90 6.64 9.31 0.90
C ALA A 90 7.13 9.68 2.30
N GLU A 91 8.35 10.24 2.44
CA GLU A 91 8.86 10.73 3.72
C GLU A 91 7.98 11.84 4.31
N GLU A 92 7.58 12.84 3.50
CA GLU A 92 6.69 13.90 3.94
C GLU A 92 5.34 13.36 4.43
N SER A 93 4.76 12.40 3.70
CA SER A 93 3.50 11.75 4.11
C SER A 93 3.67 10.98 5.41
N LEU A 94 4.77 10.22 5.57
CA LEU A 94 5.06 9.49 6.79
C LEU A 94 5.23 10.42 7.98
N ARG A 95 5.93 11.54 7.82
CA ARG A 95 6.06 12.54 8.89
C ARG A 95 4.72 13.15 9.31
N ARG A 96 3.79 13.30 8.37
CA ARG A 96 2.45 13.85 8.62
C ARG A 96 1.51 12.84 9.27
N ASP A 97 1.40 11.66 8.69
CA ASP A 97 0.33 10.69 8.98
C ASP A 97 0.80 9.57 9.91
N HIS A 98 2.10 9.25 9.92
CA HIS A 98 2.75 8.23 10.76
C HIS A 98 4.02 8.76 11.44
N PRO A 99 3.95 9.84 12.24
CA PRO A 99 5.14 10.57 12.74
C PRO A 99 6.12 9.70 13.55
N ASN A 100 5.64 8.60 14.13
CA ASN A 100 6.46 7.65 14.90
C ASN A 100 7.24 6.67 14.03
N TYR A 101 7.03 6.66 12.70
CA TYR A 101 7.71 5.75 11.79
C TYR A 101 9.24 5.89 11.86
N PHE A 102 9.71 7.13 12.00
CA PHE A 102 11.14 7.46 12.11
C PHE A 102 11.68 7.48 13.54
N ALA A 103 10.85 7.18 14.55
CA ALA A 103 11.32 7.07 15.93
C ALA A 103 12.16 5.79 16.10
N LEU A 104 13.23 5.90 16.90
CA LEU A 104 14.13 4.80 17.26
C LEU A 104 13.51 3.88 18.30
#